data_AF-A0A0F9RFS5-F1
#
_entry.id   AF-A0A0F9RFS5-F1
#
_cell.length_a   1.000
_cell.length_b   1.000
_cell.length_c   1.000
_cell.angle_alpha   90.00
_cell.angle_beta   90.00
_cell.angle_gamma   90.00
#
_symmetry.space_group_name_H-M   'P 1'
#
loop_
_entity.id
_entity.type
_entity.pdbx_description
1 polymer ?
#
loop_
_entity_poly.entity_id
_entity_poly.type
_entity_poly.pdbx_seq_one_letter_code
_entity_poly.pdbx_strand_id
1 'polypeptide(L)'
;MLMQGPEELSLIFSGEVRLAKVIIKDEKNKTINFDFKPSATPSTDFNWSLPSLAQGTYTVKWTALGGDGHKMTDTFRFMVHKSESHKMMQEQSNTHSKHNH
;
A
#
# COMPACT_ATOMS: atom_id res chain seq x y z
N MET A 1 -8.60 7.59 7.36
CA MET A 1 -7.18 7.75 7.77
C MET A 1 -6.60 6.34 7.85
N LEU A 2 -5.60 6.00 7.02
CA LEU A 2 -5.08 4.63 6.93
C LEU A 2 -4.06 4.39 8.05
N MET A 3 -4.45 3.56 9.01
CA MET A 3 -3.77 3.33 10.29
C MET A 3 -2.61 2.31 10.21
N GLN A 4 -2.17 1.97 9.00
CA GLN A 4 -0.96 1.20 8.70
C GLN A 4 -0.60 1.42 7.22
N GLY A 5 0.66 1.24 6.85
CA GLY A 5 1.03 1.18 5.44
C GLY A 5 0.21 0.08 4.75
N PRO A 6 -0.27 0.29 3.51
CA PRO A 6 -1.09 -0.69 2.84
C PRO A 6 -0.29 -1.98 2.67
N GLU A 7 -0.82 -3.09 3.16
CA GLU A 7 -0.27 -4.43 2.95
C GLU A 7 -0.49 -4.91 1.51
N GLU A 8 -1.35 -4.21 0.79
CA GLU A 8 -1.84 -4.61 -0.51
C GLU A 8 -2.06 -3.39 -1.41
N LEU A 9 -1.66 -3.52 -2.67
CA LEU A 9 -1.93 -2.56 -3.72
C LEU A 9 -3.00 -3.13 -4.65
N SER A 10 -4.17 -2.52 -4.63
CA SER A 10 -5.27 -2.85 -5.54
C SER A 10 -5.44 -1.74 -6.59
N LEU A 11 -5.35 -2.11 -7.87
CA LEU A 11 -5.69 -1.25 -9.00
C LEU A 11 -6.96 -1.79 -9.66
N ILE A 12 -8.03 -0.99 -9.63
CA ILE A 12 -9.32 -1.32 -10.22
C ILE A 12 -9.56 -0.40 -11.42
N PHE A 13 -9.85 -1.00 -12.57
CA PHE A 13 -10.14 -0.31 -13.82
C PHE A 13 -11.62 -0.45 -14.15
N SER A 14 -12.20 0.56 -14.78
CA SER A 14 -13.60 0.53 -15.23
C SER A 14 -13.87 -0.48 -16.37
N GLY A 15 -12.84 -1.10 -16.92
CA GLY A 15 -12.95 -2.08 -18.00
C GLY A 15 -11.73 -2.98 -18.06
N GLU A 16 -11.81 -3.99 -18.92
CA GLU A 16 -10.76 -4.98 -19.12
C GLU A 16 -9.50 -4.33 -19.72
N VAL A 17 -8.41 -4.33 -18.95
CA VAL A 17 -7.12 -3.82 -19.38
C VAL A 17 -6.02 -4.86 -19.16
N ARG A 18 -4.97 -4.79 -19.97
CA ARG A 18 -3.75 -5.60 -19.80
C ARG A 18 -2.67 -4.75 -19.17
N LEU A 19 -2.24 -5.14 -17.98
CA LEU A 19 -1.25 -4.38 -17.23
C LEU A 19 0.17 -4.71 -17.72
N ALA A 20 0.75 -3.77 -18.45
CA ALA A 20 2.06 -3.94 -19.07
C ALA A 20 3.21 -3.65 -18.10
N LYS A 21 3.03 -2.67 -17.19
CA LYS A 21 4.08 -2.26 -16.26
C LYS A 21 3.50 -1.60 -15.02
N VAL A 22 4.03 -1.94 -13.85
CA VAL A 22 3.82 -1.21 -12.60
C VAL A 22 5.17 -0.99 -11.93
N ILE A 23 5.44 0.25 -11.53
CA ILE A 23 6.66 0.64 -10.84
C ILE A 23 6.27 1.43 -9.61
N ILE A 24 6.77 1.01 -8.46
CA ILE A 24 6.65 1.76 -7.21
C ILE A 24 8.03 2.30 -6.87
N LYS A 25 8.13 3.61 -6.66
CA LYS A 25 9.36 4.29 -6.24
C LYS A 25 9.16 4.96 -4.88
N ASP A 26 10.13 4.78 -4.00
CA ASP A 26 10.23 5.46 -2.72
C ASP A 26 10.71 6.92 -2.88
N GLU A 27 10.71 7.71 -1.80
CA GLU A 27 11.21 9.10 -1.78
C GLU A 27 12.66 9.18 -2.27
N LYS A 28 13.46 8.14 -1.97
CA LYS A 28 14.86 7.99 -2.41
C LYS A 28 15.00 7.53 -3.87
N ASN A 29 13.90 7.57 -4.63
CA ASN A 29 13.78 7.03 -5.99
C ASN A 29 14.17 5.54 -6.13
N LYS A 30 14.13 4.80 -5.03
CA LYS A 30 14.44 3.37 -5.00
C LYS A 30 13.21 2.59 -5.43
N THR A 31 13.38 1.67 -6.38
CA THR A 31 12.28 0.82 -6.86
C THR A 31 11.97 -0.25 -5.82
N ILE A 32 10.70 -0.37 -5.44
CA ILE A 32 10.23 -1.44 -4.56
C ILE A 32 9.86 -2.64 -5.43
N ASN A 33 10.48 -3.79 -5.15
CA ASN A 33 10.08 -5.05 -5.77
C ASN A 33 8.94 -5.66 -4.95
N PHE A 34 7.82 -5.94 -5.60
CA PHE A 34 6.62 -6.53 -5.01
C PHE A 34 6.13 -7.74 -5.83
N ASP A 35 7.06 -8.43 -6.48
CA ASP A 35 6.80 -9.61 -7.33
C ASP A 35 5.81 -9.38 -8.49
N PHE A 36 5.77 -8.15 -9.01
CA PHE A 36 4.98 -7.83 -10.18
C PHE A 36 5.38 -8.70 -11.37
N LYS A 37 4.40 -9.42 -11.93
CA LYS A 37 4.55 -10.17 -13.17
C LYS A 37 3.61 -9.58 -14.22
N PRO A 38 4.12 -9.14 -15.38
CA PRO A 38 3.26 -8.72 -16.46
C PRO A 38 2.42 -9.91 -16.91
N SER A 39 1.10 -9.71 -16.97
CA SER A 39 0.16 -10.69 -17.48
C SER A 39 -0.42 -10.21 -18.79
N ALA A 40 -0.46 -11.10 -19.79
CA ALA A 40 -1.18 -10.84 -21.04
C ALA A 40 -2.70 -10.97 -20.89
N THR A 41 -3.15 -11.52 -19.75
CA THR A 41 -4.56 -11.69 -19.45
C THR A 41 -5.19 -10.33 -19.13
N PRO A 42 -6.23 -9.91 -19.86
CA PRO A 42 -6.98 -8.72 -19.51
C PRO A 42 -7.74 -8.96 -18.20
N SER A 43 -7.74 -7.96 -17.32
CA SER A 43 -8.51 -7.99 -16.07
C SER A 43 -8.92 -6.57 -15.69
N THR A 44 -9.93 -6.47 -14.84
CA THR A 44 -10.40 -5.20 -14.24
C THR A 44 -9.74 -4.95 -12.90
N ASP A 45 -9.39 -6.02 -12.18
CA ASP A 45 -8.92 -5.98 -10.81
C ASP A 45 -7.52 -6.59 -10.74
N PHE A 46 -6.58 -5.82 -10.21
CA PHE A 46 -5.21 -6.27 -10.02
C PHE A 46 -4.79 -6.01 -8.60
N ASN A 47 -4.23 -7.03 -7.98
CA ASN A 47 -3.97 -7.03 -6.56
C ASN A 47 -2.60 -7.64 -6.27
N TRP A 48 -1.77 -6.91 -5.52
CA TRP A 48 -0.44 -7.36 -5.14
C TRP A 48 -0.18 -7.12 -3.66
N SER A 49 0.36 -8.14 -2.98
CA SER A 49 0.86 -8.00 -1.63
C SER A 49 2.13 -7.12 -1.64
N LEU A 50 2.07 -6.00 -0.94
CA LEU A 50 3.21 -5.12 -0.77
C LEU A 50 4.07 -5.61 0.40
N PRO A 51 5.41 -5.54 0.29
CA PRO A 51 6.27 -5.74 1.44
C PRO A 51 6.06 -4.61 2.45
N SER A 52 6.54 -4.80 3.68
CA SER A 52 6.52 -3.74 4.71
C SER A 52 7.18 -2.47 4.19
N LEU A 53 6.37 -1.45 3.91
CA LEU A 53 6.81 -0.13 3.45
C LEU A 53 7.19 0.73 4.65
N ALA A 54 8.34 1.39 4.56
CA ALA A 54 8.74 2.36 5.57
C ALA A 54 7.83 3.59 5.51
N GLN A 55 7.86 4.40 6.57
CA GLN A 55 7.26 5.72 6.50
C GLN A 55 7.97 6.54 5.44
N GLY A 56 7.20 7.15 4.53
CA GLY A 56 7.76 7.88 3.40
C GLY A 56 6.72 8.18 2.33
N THR A 57 7.18 8.90 1.29
CA THR A 57 6.37 9.18 0.11
C THR A 57 6.68 8.19 -1.00
N TYR A 58 5.65 7.56 -1.54
CA TYR A 58 5.74 6.60 -2.63
C TYR A 58 5.08 7.15 -3.88
N THR A 59 5.68 6.87 -5.03
CA THR A 59 5.17 7.21 -6.36
C THR A 59 4.93 5.91 -7.12
N VAL A 60 3.67 5.67 -7.48
CA VAL A 60 3.26 4.53 -8.28
C VAL A 60 3.02 5.00 -9.70
N LYS A 61 3.70 4.38 -10.65
CA LYS A 61 3.50 4.59 -12.07
C LYS A 61 3.08 3.29 -12.72
N TRP A 62 1.95 3.31 -13.43
CA TRP A 62 1.45 2.14 -14.12
C TRP A 62 1.21 2.44 -15.60
N THR A 63 1.31 1.39 -16.41
CA THR A 63 1.00 1.39 -17.84
C THR A 63 0.13 0.17 -18.14
N ALA A 64 -1.06 0.43 -18.67
CA ALA A 64 -2.02 -0.58 -19.09
C ALA A 64 -2.38 -0.39 -20.57
N LEU A 65 -2.83 -1.46 -21.21
CA LEU A 65 -3.37 -1.47 -22.57
C LEU A 65 -4.85 -1.83 -22.48
N GLY A 66 -5.74 -0.95 -22.91
CA GLY A 66 -7.16 -1.27 -23.02
C GLY A 66 -7.40 -2.33 -24.09
N GLY A 67 -8.55 -3.02 -24.03
CA GLY A 67 -8.97 -3.97 -25.06
C GLY A 67 -8.99 -3.38 -26.48
N ASP A 68 -9.19 -2.06 -26.58
CA ASP A 68 -9.16 -1.27 -27.81
C ASP A 68 -7.72 -1.01 -28.35
N GLY A 69 -6.69 -1.49 -27.65
CA GLY A 69 -5.28 -1.27 -28.02
C GLY A 69 -4.72 0.08 -27.57
N HIS A 70 -5.56 0.96 -27.02
CA HIS A 70 -5.11 2.22 -26.44
C HIS A 70 -4.27 2.01 -25.19
N LYS A 71 -3.12 2.69 -25.15
CA LYS A 71 -2.21 2.69 -24.00
C LYS A 71 -2.63 3.74 -22.99
N MET A 72 -2.96 3.30 -21.78
CA MET A 72 -3.26 4.13 -20.63
C MET A 72 -2.05 4.13 -19.70
N THR A 73 -1.64 5.31 -19.23
CA THR A 73 -0.60 5.41 -18.21
C THR A 73 -0.99 6.49 -17.24
N ASP A 74 -0.82 6.22 -15.96
CA ASP A 74 -1.08 7.19 -14.92
C ASP A 74 0.00 7.09 -13.86
N THR A 75 0.05 8.09 -12.99
CA THR A 75 1.00 8.15 -11.89
C THR A 75 0.34 8.83 -10.72
N PHE A 76 0.24 8.11 -9.61
CA PHE A 76 -0.27 8.65 -8.36
C PHE A 76 0.78 8.54 -7.26
N ARG A 77 0.62 9.35 -6.22
CA ARG A 77 1.56 9.43 -5.11
C ARG A 77 0.78 9.26 -3.82
N PHE A 78 1.33 8.48 -2.89
CA PHE A 78 0.75 8.27 -1.58
C PHE A 78 1.84 8.38 -0.52
N MET A 79 1.45 8.75 0.70
CA MET A 79 2.34 8.83 1.84
C MET A 79 1.99 7.73 2.84
N VAL A 80 2.98 6.94 3.23
CA VAL A 80 2.86 5.96 4.32
C VAL A 80 3.27 6.66 5.60
N HIS A 81 2.35 6.76 6.55
CA HIS A 81 2.68 7.17 7.91
C HIS A 81 2.88 5.90 8.75
N LYS A 82 3.98 5.85 9.52
CA LYS A 82 4.12 4.82 10.54
C LYS A 82 3.02 5.09 11.56
N SER A 83 2.00 4.24 11.56
CA SER A 83 1.14 4.14 12.73
C SER A 83 2.01 3.52 13.80
N GLU A 84 2.56 4.35 14.68
CA GLU A 84 2.80 3.89 16.03
C GLU A 84 1.43 3.48 16.55
N SER A 85 1.14 2.20 16.45
CA SER A 85 0.21 1.55 17.35
C SER A 85 0.76 1.83 18.74
N HIS A 86 0.31 2.94 19.31
CA HIS A 86 0.52 3.24 20.72
C HIS A 86 0.04 2.00 21.45
N LYS A 87 1.01 1.23 21.96
CA LYS A 87 0.82 0.29 23.04
C LYS A 87 -0.05 1.02 24.06
N MET A 88 -1.35 0.71 24.07
CA MET A 88 -2.17 0.95 25.25
C MET A 88 -1.72 -0.10 26.26
N MET A 89 -0.51 0.10 26.79
CA MET A 89 -0.11 -0.50 28.04
C MET A 89 -0.96 0.22 29.08
N GLN A 90 -2.10 -0.39 29.42
CA GLN A 90 -2.88 0.05 30.56
C GLN A 90 -2.13 -0.39 31.81
N GLU A 91 -1.01 0.26 32.09
CA GLU A 91 -0.38 0.28 33.40
C GLU A 91 -1.19 1.24 34.25
N GLN A 92 -2.31 0.77 34.80
CA GLN A 92 -2.94 1.41 35.95
C GLN A 92 -2.44 0.73 37.21
N SER A 93 -1.19 1.03 37.57
CA SER A 93 -0.80 1.03 38.97
C SER A 93 -1.25 2.37 39.55
N ASN A 94 -2.29 2.35 40.38
CA ASN A 94 -2.45 3.37 41.41
C ASN A 94 -2.82 2.73 42.73
N THR A 95 -2.04 3.12 43.72
CA THR A 95 -1.98 2.64 45.08
C THR A 95 -3.07 3.30 45.94
N HIS A 96 -3.79 2.50 46.72
CA HIS A 96 -4.38 2.74 48.06
C HIS A 96 -5.53 1.73 48.24
N SER A 97 -5.73 1.04 49.36
CA SER A 97 -5.29 1.33 50.71
C SER A 97 -5.29 0.04 51.53
N LYS A 98 -4.27 -0.09 52.37
CA LYS A 98 -4.21 -1.06 53.45
C LYS A 98 -4.88 -0.42 54.66
N HIS A 99 -6.08 -0.87 55.04
CA HIS A 99 -6.54 -0.72 56.43
C HIS A 99 -7.25 -1.98 56.91
N ASN A 100 -6.83 -2.36 58.10
CA ASN A 100 -7.12 -3.52 58.91
C ASN A 100 -8.41 -3.28 59.72
N HIS A 101 -9.34 -4.24 59.76
CA HIS A 101 -9.96 -4.73 61.01
C HIS A 101 -10.80 -5.99 60.76
#